data_AF-A0A350I7N4-F1
#
_entry.id   AF-A0A350I7N4-F1
#
_cell.length_a   1.000
_cell.length_b   1.000
_cell.length_c   1.000
_cell.angle_alpha   90.00
_cell.angle_beta   90.00
_cell.angle_gamma   90.00
#
_symmetry.space_group_name_H-M   'P 1'
#
loop_
_entity.id
_entity.type
_entity.pdbx_description
1 polymer ?
#
loop_
_entity_poly.entity_id
_entity_poly.type
_entity_poly.pdbx_seq_one_letter_code
_entity_poly.pdbx_strand_id
1 'polypeptide(L)'
;MLQAISPIDGRYAKKTQPLSQYFSEEALIRYRVLVEIEYFLKLSETVPQLSSLTDDDRASVRSIIENFSTADAEKIKSIEAVTNHDVKAVEYFIKEQFDARGLSVHKEFIHFGLTSQDINNTSTPMMVKDALDNVIFPNIEEVINSLESMAKDYSGIPMLAKTHGQPASPTSLGKEIMVFVERLNDQMDRCRSLPLKAKFGGATGNLNAHKVCYPDINWIEFADDFVSLQLGLDRSRYTTQIAHYDHLAAIFDALARINTILIDLTRDIWTYIMMEYFKQKTVANEVGSSAMPHKVNPIDFENAEG
;
A
#
# COMPACT_ATOMS: atom_id res chain seq x y z
N MET A 1 13.09 16.35 -7.15
CA MET A 1 14.53 16.66 -7.04
C MET A 1 15.21 16.36 -8.37
N LEU A 2 16.10 17.23 -8.88
CA LEU A 2 16.81 16.98 -10.15
C LEU A 2 17.96 15.96 -10.03
N GLN A 3 18.45 15.72 -8.81
CA GLN A 3 19.56 14.82 -8.50
C GLN A 3 19.08 13.43 -8.00
N ALA A 4 17.77 13.17 -7.98
CA ALA A 4 17.25 11.87 -7.59
C ALA A 4 17.70 10.78 -8.57
N ILE A 5 18.12 9.63 -8.04
CA ILE A 5 18.53 8.48 -8.86
C ILE A 5 17.30 7.84 -9.52
N SER A 6 16.24 7.61 -8.75
CA SER A 6 14.98 7.05 -9.25
C SER A 6 14.09 8.16 -9.85
N PRO A 7 13.47 7.93 -11.02
CA PRO A 7 12.51 8.87 -11.57
C PRO A 7 11.23 8.95 -10.73
N ILE A 8 10.92 7.92 -9.92
CA ILE A 8 9.80 7.91 -8.97
C ILE A 8 9.94 9.06 -7.97
N ASP A 9 11.15 9.37 -7.50
CA ASP A 9 11.42 10.48 -6.56
C ASP A 9 11.89 11.77 -7.26
N GLY A 10 12.10 11.68 -8.58
CA GLY A 10 12.60 12.74 -9.44
C GLY A 10 11.54 13.29 -10.37
N ARG A 11 11.61 12.86 -11.65
CA ARG A 11 10.75 13.31 -12.75
C ARG A 11 9.26 13.12 -12.46
N TYR A 12 8.90 12.01 -11.82
CA TYR A 12 7.52 11.60 -11.56
C TYR A 12 7.08 11.84 -10.12
N ALA A 13 7.89 12.53 -9.30
CA ALA A 13 7.61 12.76 -7.88
C ALA A 13 6.22 13.35 -7.63
N LYS A 14 5.73 14.26 -8.49
CA LYS A 14 4.38 14.84 -8.34
C LYS A 14 3.26 13.80 -8.46
N LYS A 15 3.48 12.71 -9.19
CA LYS A 15 2.52 11.62 -9.41
C LYS A 15 2.60 10.55 -8.30
N THR A 16 3.79 10.34 -7.75
CA THR A 16 4.08 9.28 -6.78
C THR A 16 4.12 9.79 -5.34
N GLN A 17 4.14 11.12 -5.11
CA GLN A 17 4.18 11.73 -3.79
C GLN A 17 3.13 11.18 -2.81
N PRO A 18 1.86 10.94 -3.19
CA PRO A 18 0.89 10.36 -2.25
C PRO A 18 1.31 8.99 -1.68
N LEU A 19 2.11 8.22 -2.41
CA LEU A 19 2.60 6.92 -1.98
C LEU A 19 3.69 7.01 -0.89
N SER A 20 4.34 8.17 -0.73
CA SER A 20 5.39 8.34 0.29
C SER A 20 4.85 8.20 1.72
N GLN A 21 3.55 8.46 1.94
CA GLN A 21 2.87 8.26 3.22
C GLN A 21 2.76 6.79 3.65
N TYR A 22 3.02 5.86 2.71
CA TYR A 22 2.91 4.43 2.90
C TYR A 22 4.23 3.69 2.67
N PHE A 23 5.07 4.12 1.72
CA PHE A 23 6.26 3.36 1.30
C PHE A 23 7.60 4.08 1.53
N SER A 24 7.60 5.28 2.11
CA SER A 24 8.85 5.89 2.56
C SER A 24 9.41 5.21 3.82
N GLU A 25 10.67 5.46 4.14
CA GLU A 25 11.26 5.01 5.39
C GLU A 25 10.54 5.61 6.62
N GLU A 26 10.17 6.90 6.56
CA GLU A 26 9.37 7.55 7.61
C GLU A 26 8.01 6.83 7.79
N ALA A 27 7.35 6.47 6.68
CA ALA A 27 6.10 5.73 6.74
C ALA A 27 6.30 4.35 7.40
N LEU A 28 7.32 3.59 6.98
CA LEU A 28 7.64 2.29 7.60
C LEU A 28 7.87 2.43 9.10
N ILE A 29 8.62 3.43 9.53
CA ILE A 29 8.84 3.73 10.96
C ILE A 29 7.51 4.04 11.66
N ARG A 30 6.68 4.90 11.06
CA ARG A 30 5.36 5.28 11.61
C ARG A 30 4.45 4.07 11.79
N TYR A 31 4.35 3.17 10.81
CA TYR A 31 3.56 1.94 10.93
C TYR A 31 4.14 0.96 11.97
N ARG A 32 5.47 0.92 12.14
CA ARG A 32 6.09 0.11 13.20
C ARG A 32 5.75 0.65 14.59
N VAL A 33 5.81 1.97 14.77
CA VAL A 33 5.38 2.63 16.01
C VAL A 33 3.90 2.37 16.27
N LEU A 34 3.04 2.51 15.26
CA LEU A 34 1.60 2.22 15.37
C LEU A 34 1.36 0.80 15.91
N VAL A 35 1.96 -0.22 15.29
CA VAL A 35 1.78 -1.61 15.71
C VAL A 35 2.24 -1.84 17.16
N GLU A 36 3.39 -1.30 17.55
CA GLU A 36 3.89 -1.41 18.93
C GLU A 36 2.95 -0.76 19.95
N ILE A 37 2.43 0.43 19.62
CA ILE A 37 1.49 1.17 20.47
C ILE A 37 0.17 0.41 20.60
N GLU A 38 -0.41 -0.02 19.48
CA GLU A 38 -1.66 -0.80 19.50
C GLU A 38 -1.48 -2.14 20.22
N TYR A 39 -0.33 -2.80 20.04
CA TYR A 39 -0.01 -4.02 20.76
C TYR A 39 0.06 -3.79 22.26
N PHE A 40 0.78 -2.75 22.71
CA PHE A 40 0.86 -2.41 24.12
C PHE A 40 -0.53 -2.12 24.71
N LEU A 41 -1.35 -1.35 24.01
CA LEU A 41 -2.71 -1.03 24.44
C LEU A 41 -3.56 -2.30 24.56
N LYS A 42 -3.52 -3.19 23.57
CA LYS A 42 -4.23 -4.49 23.64
C LYS A 42 -3.69 -5.39 24.76
N LEU A 43 -2.38 -5.45 24.92
CA LEU A 43 -1.73 -6.22 25.99
C LEU A 43 -2.15 -5.72 27.37
N SER A 44 -2.29 -4.40 27.53
CA SER A 44 -2.68 -3.78 28.80
C SER A 44 -4.12 -4.05 29.25
N GLU A 45 -4.97 -4.57 28.37
CA GLU A 45 -6.30 -5.09 28.71
C GLU A 45 -6.24 -6.53 29.23
N THR A 46 -5.10 -7.21 29.04
CA THR A 46 -4.96 -8.66 29.23
C THR A 46 -4.04 -9.01 30.40
N VAL A 47 -2.92 -8.31 30.57
CA VAL A 47 -1.92 -8.67 31.60
C VAL A 47 -2.11 -7.88 32.91
N PRO A 48 -2.09 -8.53 34.09
CA PRO A 48 -2.35 -7.87 35.38
C PRO A 48 -1.41 -6.71 35.72
N GLN A 49 -0.15 -6.77 35.30
CA GLN A 49 0.86 -5.75 35.61
C GLN A 49 0.59 -4.40 34.94
N LEU A 50 -0.32 -4.37 33.97
CA LEU A 50 -0.74 -3.16 33.25
C LEU A 50 -2.13 -2.69 33.69
N SER A 51 -2.74 -3.32 34.71
CA SER A 51 -4.08 -2.96 35.19
C SER A 51 -4.18 -1.59 35.85
N SER A 52 -3.04 -0.98 36.22
CA SER A 52 -2.98 0.36 36.81
C SER A 52 -3.07 1.49 35.78
N LEU A 53 -3.01 1.20 34.48
CA LEU A 53 -3.13 2.21 33.42
C LEU A 53 -4.55 2.77 33.39
N THR A 54 -4.64 4.08 33.61
CA THR A 54 -5.87 4.85 33.51
C THR A 54 -6.25 5.11 32.05
N ASP A 55 -7.46 5.60 31.82
CA ASP A 55 -7.88 6.03 30.46
C ASP A 55 -7.03 7.21 29.95
N ASP A 56 -6.61 8.10 30.84
CA ASP A 56 -5.69 9.21 30.52
C ASP A 56 -4.31 8.68 30.10
N ASP A 57 -3.80 7.63 30.75
CA ASP A 57 -2.55 6.99 30.35
C ASP A 57 -2.67 6.35 28.96
N ARG A 58 -3.78 5.65 28.70
CA ARG A 58 -4.06 5.04 27.40
C ARG A 58 -4.18 6.10 26.29
N ALA A 59 -4.86 7.22 26.57
CA ALA A 59 -4.93 8.35 25.66
C ALA A 59 -3.55 8.98 25.42
N SER A 60 -2.75 9.15 26.47
CA SER A 60 -1.38 9.66 26.40
C SER A 60 -0.46 8.76 25.56
N VAL A 61 -0.62 7.44 25.64
CA VAL A 61 0.10 6.47 24.81
C VAL A 61 -0.36 6.56 23.34
N ARG A 62 -1.67 6.63 23.06
CA ARG A 62 -2.17 6.83 21.68
C ARG A 62 -1.69 8.14 21.06
N SER A 63 -1.52 9.19 21.85
CA SER A 63 -1.01 10.48 21.37
C SER A 63 0.38 10.40 20.72
N ILE A 64 1.16 9.35 21.01
CA ILE A 64 2.48 9.12 20.40
C ILE A 64 2.33 8.93 18.88
N ILE A 65 1.32 8.18 18.44
CA ILE A 65 1.09 7.95 17.01
C ILE A 65 0.32 9.12 16.36
N GLU A 66 -0.65 9.70 17.07
CA GLU A 66 -1.43 10.85 16.57
C GLU A 66 -0.56 12.08 16.29
N ASN A 67 0.49 12.28 17.09
CA ASN A 67 1.43 13.39 16.96
C ASN A 67 2.78 12.98 16.36
N PHE A 68 2.88 11.78 15.77
CA PHE A 68 4.13 11.31 15.19
C PHE A 68 4.61 12.25 14.08
N SER A 69 5.89 12.62 14.12
CA SER A 69 6.48 13.62 13.22
C SER A 69 7.75 13.13 12.54
N THR A 70 8.20 13.86 11.50
CA THR A 70 9.51 13.61 10.86
C THR A 70 10.66 13.68 11.88
N ALA A 71 10.59 14.56 12.89
CA ALA A 71 11.61 14.65 13.93
C ALA A 71 11.70 13.36 14.77
N ASP A 72 10.56 12.69 15.01
CA ASP A 72 10.52 11.40 15.69
C ASP A 72 11.18 10.30 14.84
N ALA A 73 10.91 10.29 13.53
CA ALA A 73 11.57 9.39 12.60
C ALA A 73 13.10 9.61 12.55
N GLU A 74 13.55 10.86 12.49
CA GLU A 74 14.98 11.22 12.56
C GLU A 74 15.64 10.80 13.89
N LYS A 75 14.91 10.93 14.99
CA LYS A 75 15.35 10.44 16.31
C LYS A 75 15.49 8.91 16.31
N ILE A 76 14.55 8.18 15.72
CA ILE A 76 14.65 6.71 15.55
C ILE A 76 15.87 6.34 14.70
N LYS A 77 16.12 7.04 13.59
CA LYS A 77 17.34 6.83 12.77
C LYS A 77 18.63 7.09 13.55
N SER A 78 18.61 8.08 14.45
CA SER A 78 19.76 8.39 15.32
C SER A 78 20.02 7.27 16.33
N ILE A 79 18.97 6.63 16.87
CA ILE A 79 19.09 5.45 17.74
C ILE A 79 19.56 4.24 16.92
N GLU A 80 19.03 4.08 15.70
CA GLU A 80 19.42 3.00 14.78
C GLU A 80 20.92 3.07 14.44
N ALA A 81 21.48 4.26 14.25
CA ALA A 81 22.91 4.44 13.99
C ALA A 81 23.81 3.86 15.10
N VAL A 82 23.30 3.74 16.33
CA VAL A 82 24.01 3.11 17.45
C VAL A 82 23.71 1.62 17.56
N THR A 83 22.44 1.23 17.38
CA THR A 83 21.97 -0.15 17.58
C THR A 83 22.21 -1.07 16.37
N ASN A 84 22.37 -0.47 15.18
CA ASN A 84 22.36 -1.15 13.88
C ASN A 84 21.15 -2.09 13.70
N HIS A 85 20.01 -1.72 14.29
CA HIS A 85 18.77 -2.49 14.23
C HIS A 85 17.54 -1.56 14.33
N ASP A 86 16.84 -1.41 13.22
CA ASP A 86 15.69 -0.52 13.04
C ASP A 86 14.52 -0.74 14.03
N VAL A 87 14.03 -1.98 14.18
CA VAL A 87 12.93 -2.27 15.11
C VAL A 87 13.36 -2.07 16.57
N LYS A 88 14.62 -2.36 16.90
CA LYS A 88 15.13 -2.08 18.26
C LYS A 88 15.21 -0.58 18.53
N ALA A 89 15.51 0.22 17.51
CA ALA A 89 15.48 1.68 17.61
C ALA A 89 14.06 2.21 17.85
N VAL A 90 13.04 1.61 17.20
CA VAL A 90 11.62 1.90 17.47
C VAL A 90 11.28 1.58 18.93
N GLU A 91 11.65 0.40 19.44
CA GLU A 91 11.41 0.03 20.84
C GLU A 91 12.01 1.06 21.82
N TYR A 92 13.26 1.46 21.60
CA TYR A 92 13.93 2.45 22.45
C TYR A 92 13.29 3.83 22.36
N PHE A 93 12.89 4.28 21.16
CA PHE A 93 12.14 5.52 21.02
C PHE A 93 10.84 5.50 21.84
N ILE A 94 10.05 4.43 21.76
CA ILE A 94 8.80 4.33 22.52
C ILE A 94 9.08 4.28 24.03
N LYS A 95 10.15 3.61 24.46
CA LYS A 95 10.59 3.61 25.87
C LYS A 95 10.95 5.02 26.36
N GLU A 96 11.66 5.81 25.56
CA GLU A 96 11.93 7.23 25.87
C GLU A 96 10.63 8.04 25.98
N GLN A 97 9.66 7.81 25.07
CA GLN A 97 8.34 8.47 25.11
C GLN A 97 7.54 8.11 26.37
N PHE A 98 7.66 6.88 26.86
CA PHE A 98 7.05 6.43 28.12
C PHE A 98 7.69 7.09 29.34
N ASP A 99 9.01 7.20 29.37
CA ASP A 99 9.73 7.88 30.44
C ASP A 99 9.30 9.36 30.54
N ALA A 100 9.19 10.04 29.40
CA ALA A 100 8.73 11.43 29.33
C ALA A 100 7.28 11.63 29.83
N ARG A 101 6.46 10.57 29.83
CA ARG A 101 5.05 10.58 30.26
C ARG A 101 4.85 10.07 31.68
N GLY A 102 5.91 9.74 32.40
CA GLY A 102 5.80 9.15 33.74
C GLY A 102 5.35 7.68 33.75
N LEU A 103 5.37 7.01 32.59
CA LEU A 103 4.94 5.62 32.41
C LEU A 103 6.12 4.63 32.47
N SER A 104 7.24 5.04 33.07
CA SER A 104 8.49 4.26 33.15
C SER A 104 8.29 2.85 33.71
N VAL A 105 7.35 2.67 34.64
CA VAL A 105 7.06 1.37 35.27
C VAL A 105 6.48 0.34 34.29
N HIS A 106 5.92 0.79 33.16
CA HIS A 106 5.28 -0.07 32.16
C HIS A 106 6.15 -0.28 30.91
N LYS A 107 7.26 0.46 30.75
CA LYS A 107 8.00 0.52 29.49
C LYS A 107 8.66 -0.81 29.06
N GLU A 108 8.92 -1.72 29.99
CA GLU A 108 9.46 -3.06 29.66
C GLU A 108 8.42 -4.01 29.06
N PHE A 109 7.15 -3.59 28.99
CA PHE A 109 6.11 -4.29 28.23
C PHE A 109 6.04 -3.87 26.76
N ILE A 110 6.75 -2.81 26.37
CA ILE A 110 6.94 -2.46 24.95
C ILE A 110 7.71 -3.59 24.29
N HIS A 111 7.25 -4.06 23.13
CA HIS A 111 7.79 -5.23 22.43
C HIS A 111 7.75 -6.55 23.24
N PHE A 112 6.89 -6.66 24.26
CA PHE A 112 6.84 -7.84 25.13
C PHE A 112 6.59 -9.14 24.34
N GLY A 113 7.54 -10.09 24.41
CA GLY A 113 7.43 -11.41 23.80
C GLY A 113 7.47 -11.42 22.26
N LEU A 114 7.59 -10.26 21.63
CA LEU A 114 7.58 -10.12 20.18
C LEU A 114 8.95 -10.44 19.57
N THR A 115 8.93 -10.67 18.26
CA THR A 115 10.12 -10.58 17.42
C THR A 115 9.93 -9.45 16.41
N SER A 116 11.03 -8.91 15.86
CA SER A 116 11.00 -7.84 14.86
C SER A 116 10.06 -8.13 13.68
N GLN A 117 9.88 -9.41 13.32
CA GLN A 117 8.98 -9.81 12.24
C GLN A 117 7.49 -9.76 12.61
N ASP A 118 7.12 -9.80 13.89
CA ASP A 118 5.73 -9.53 14.29
C ASP A 118 5.35 -8.08 13.96
N ILE A 119 6.31 -7.15 14.07
CA ILE A 119 6.12 -5.75 13.69
C ILE A 119 6.18 -5.61 12.17
N ASN A 120 7.25 -6.09 11.53
CA ASN A 120 7.40 -5.94 10.07
C ASN A 120 6.25 -6.59 9.28
N ASN A 121 5.81 -7.79 9.67
CA ASN A 121 4.78 -8.53 8.94
C ASN A 121 3.35 -8.19 9.35
N THR A 122 3.17 -7.15 10.15
CA THR A 122 1.89 -6.45 10.35
C THR A 122 1.95 -5.05 9.74
N SER A 123 3.03 -4.28 9.98
CA SER A 123 3.23 -2.95 9.38
C SER A 123 3.21 -2.98 7.85
N THR A 124 3.93 -3.91 7.20
CA THR A 124 3.97 -3.94 5.72
C THR A 124 2.60 -4.26 5.09
N PRO A 125 1.83 -5.27 5.55
CA PRO A 125 0.45 -5.44 5.10
C PRO A 125 -0.45 -4.22 5.33
N MET A 126 -0.32 -3.50 6.45
CA MET A 126 -1.06 -2.24 6.66
C MET A 126 -0.68 -1.17 5.63
N MET A 127 0.63 -0.98 5.38
CA MET A 127 1.12 -0.04 4.36
C MET A 127 0.55 -0.37 2.98
N VAL A 128 0.54 -1.65 2.60
CA VAL A 128 -0.02 -2.11 1.32
C VAL A 128 -1.53 -1.88 1.27
N LYS A 129 -2.26 -2.24 2.34
CA LYS A 129 -3.69 -2.01 2.46
C LYS A 129 -4.04 -0.54 2.25
N ASP A 130 -3.41 0.34 3.01
CA ASP A 130 -3.77 1.75 3.01
C ASP A 130 -3.33 2.43 1.70
N ALA A 131 -2.23 2.00 1.07
CA ALA A 131 -1.87 2.46 -0.27
C ALA A 131 -2.85 1.98 -1.34
N LEU A 132 -3.35 0.75 -1.25
CA LEU A 132 -4.38 0.21 -2.15
C LEU A 132 -5.67 1.01 -2.02
N ASP A 133 -6.18 1.15 -0.81
CA ASP A 133 -7.47 1.78 -0.52
C ASP A 133 -7.46 3.29 -0.83
N ASN A 134 -6.39 4.00 -0.47
CA ASN A 134 -6.38 5.46 -0.50
C ASN A 134 -5.73 6.06 -1.76
N VAL A 135 -4.98 5.27 -2.54
CA VAL A 135 -4.25 5.77 -3.72
C VAL A 135 -4.49 4.91 -4.94
N ILE A 136 -4.13 3.64 -4.90
CA ILE A 136 -4.08 2.81 -6.11
C ILE A 136 -5.48 2.53 -6.66
N PHE A 137 -6.41 2.07 -5.82
CA PHE A 137 -7.78 1.79 -6.27
C PHE A 137 -8.52 3.04 -6.76
N PRO A 138 -8.50 4.18 -6.05
CA PRO A 138 -9.11 5.41 -6.56
C PRO A 138 -8.58 5.86 -7.94
N ASN A 139 -7.27 5.73 -8.19
CA ASN A 139 -6.70 6.09 -9.49
C ASN A 139 -7.13 5.13 -10.61
N ILE A 140 -7.23 3.83 -10.32
CA ILE A 140 -7.75 2.85 -11.29
C ILE A 140 -9.23 3.14 -11.59
N GLU A 141 -10.03 3.45 -10.57
CA GLU A 141 -11.43 3.85 -10.72
C GLU A 141 -11.59 5.10 -11.58
N GLU A 142 -10.72 6.11 -11.43
CA GLU A 142 -10.74 7.31 -12.28
C GLU A 142 -10.53 6.95 -13.77
N VAL A 143 -9.62 6.02 -14.06
CA VAL A 143 -9.41 5.49 -15.41
C VAL A 143 -10.65 4.75 -15.91
N ILE A 144 -11.22 3.85 -15.11
CA ILE A 144 -12.43 3.10 -15.48
C ILE A 144 -13.59 4.06 -15.78
N ASN A 145 -13.86 5.02 -14.89
CA ASN A 145 -14.92 6.01 -15.07
C ASN A 145 -14.73 6.85 -16.35
N SER A 146 -13.48 7.21 -16.67
CA SER A 146 -13.14 7.92 -17.91
C SER A 146 -13.44 7.05 -19.14
N LEU A 147 -13.05 5.78 -19.11
CA LEU A 147 -13.33 4.82 -20.19
C LEU A 147 -14.83 4.55 -20.34
N GLU A 148 -15.58 4.45 -19.25
CA GLU A 148 -17.04 4.31 -19.28
C GLU A 148 -17.72 5.51 -19.93
N SER A 149 -17.31 6.72 -19.56
CA SER A 149 -17.81 7.95 -20.20
C SER A 149 -17.50 7.95 -21.71
N MET A 150 -16.28 7.61 -22.10
CA MET A 150 -15.89 7.51 -23.52
C MET A 150 -16.69 6.43 -24.25
N ALA A 151 -16.89 5.26 -23.64
CA ALA A 151 -17.64 4.17 -24.23
C ALA A 151 -19.10 4.56 -24.49
N LYS A 152 -19.70 5.33 -23.58
CA LYS A 152 -21.05 5.89 -23.73
C LYS A 152 -21.11 6.95 -24.82
N ASP A 153 -20.19 7.91 -24.83
CA ASP A 153 -20.14 8.99 -25.81
C ASP A 153 -19.91 8.46 -27.24
N TYR A 154 -19.16 7.37 -27.36
CA TYR A 154 -18.86 6.71 -28.63
C TYR A 154 -19.77 5.51 -28.91
N SER A 155 -20.85 5.34 -28.12
CA SER A 155 -21.84 4.29 -28.34
C SER A 155 -22.50 4.48 -29.70
N GLY A 156 -22.40 3.46 -30.55
CA GLY A 156 -22.97 3.49 -31.90
C GLY A 156 -22.11 4.12 -32.99
N ILE A 157 -20.89 4.60 -32.71
CA ILE A 157 -19.95 4.98 -33.78
C ILE A 157 -19.43 3.70 -34.43
N PRO A 158 -19.78 3.39 -35.69
CA PRO A 158 -19.31 2.17 -36.36
C PRO A 158 -17.81 2.28 -36.65
N MET A 159 -17.10 1.18 -36.43
CA MET A 159 -15.66 1.08 -36.66
C MET A 159 -15.35 -0.17 -37.48
N LEU A 160 -14.46 -0.04 -38.47
CA LEU A 160 -13.93 -1.20 -39.19
C LEU A 160 -12.98 -1.96 -38.27
N ALA A 161 -13.42 -3.12 -37.77
CA ALA A 161 -12.59 -3.94 -36.92
C ALA A 161 -11.38 -4.50 -37.68
N LYS A 162 -10.32 -4.83 -36.92
CA LYS A 162 -9.09 -5.42 -37.45
C LYS A 162 -8.77 -6.72 -36.72
N THR A 163 -8.67 -7.82 -37.46
CA THR A 163 -8.18 -9.11 -36.94
C THR A 163 -6.95 -9.50 -37.72
N HIS A 164 -5.84 -9.85 -37.06
CA HIS A 164 -4.52 -9.99 -37.71
C HIS A 164 -4.10 -8.73 -38.50
N GLY A 165 -4.56 -7.55 -38.07
CA GLY A 165 -4.37 -6.28 -38.79
C GLY A 165 -5.20 -6.13 -40.08
N GLN A 166 -6.03 -7.11 -40.45
CA GLN A 166 -6.84 -7.09 -41.67
C GLN A 166 -8.28 -6.62 -41.40
N PRO A 167 -8.93 -5.93 -42.35
CA PRO A 167 -10.36 -5.61 -42.26
C PRO A 167 -11.23 -6.82 -41.89
N ALA A 168 -12.09 -6.65 -40.89
CA ALA A 168 -13.02 -7.67 -40.41
C ALA A 168 -14.44 -7.12 -40.31
N SER A 169 -15.39 -7.95 -39.84
CA SER A 169 -16.77 -7.53 -39.58
C SER A 169 -16.81 -6.27 -38.71
N PRO A 170 -17.64 -5.27 -39.04
CA PRO A 170 -17.70 -4.02 -38.27
C PRO A 170 -18.00 -4.23 -36.78
N THR A 171 -17.48 -3.32 -35.96
CA THR A 171 -17.77 -3.17 -34.53
C THR A 171 -18.24 -1.74 -34.23
N SER A 172 -18.38 -1.36 -32.96
CA SER A 172 -18.51 0.05 -32.57
C SER A 172 -17.36 0.47 -31.66
N LEU A 173 -16.91 1.71 -31.80
CA LEU A 173 -15.81 2.26 -31.00
C LEU A 173 -16.12 2.21 -29.50
N GLY A 174 -17.33 2.61 -29.11
CA GLY A 174 -17.77 2.53 -27.72
C GLY A 174 -17.76 1.10 -27.16
N LYS A 175 -18.14 0.11 -27.98
CA LYS A 175 -18.05 -1.31 -27.58
C LYS A 175 -16.61 -1.76 -27.36
N GLU A 176 -15.65 -1.36 -28.19
CA GLU A 176 -14.25 -1.77 -27.99
C GLU A 176 -13.65 -1.14 -26.72
N ILE A 177 -14.04 0.08 -26.35
CA ILE A 177 -13.63 0.66 -25.06
C ILE A 177 -14.28 -0.08 -23.88
N MET A 178 -15.55 -0.47 -24.01
CA MET A 178 -16.27 -1.21 -22.96
C MET A 178 -15.64 -2.56 -22.63
N VAL A 179 -14.92 -3.19 -23.58
CA VAL A 179 -14.14 -4.42 -23.31
C VAL A 179 -13.10 -4.18 -22.21
N PHE A 180 -12.45 -3.03 -22.20
CA PHE A 180 -11.45 -2.70 -21.17
C PHE A 180 -12.10 -2.40 -19.82
N VAL A 181 -13.23 -1.68 -19.82
CA VAL A 181 -14.02 -1.42 -18.60
C VAL A 181 -14.41 -2.73 -17.92
N GLU A 182 -14.99 -3.67 -18.66
CA GLU A 182 -15.42 -4.98 -18.14
C GLU A 182 -14.23 -5.74 -17.53
N ARG A 183 -13.12 -5.84 -18.27
CA ARG A 183 -11.91 -6.53 -17.81
C ARG A 183 -11.28 -5.87 -16.58
N LEU A 184 -11.25 -4.54 -16.52
CA LEU A 184 -10.67 -3.80 -15.40
C LEU A 184 -11.53 -3.95 -14.14
N ASN A 185 -12.85 -3.80 -14.24
CA ASN A 185 -13.77 -4.02 -13.12
C ASN A 185 -13.61 -5.44 -12.54
N ASP A 186 -13.60 -6.46 -13.40
CA ASP A 186 -13.40 -7.86 -12.98
C ASP A 186 -12.09 -8.08 -12.22
N GLN A 187 -10.98 -7.50 -12.69
CA GLN A 187 -9.69 -7.64 -12.00
C GLN A 187 -9.60 -6.80 -10.73
N MET A 188 -10.25 -5.64 -10.71
CA MET A 188 -10.30 -4.77 -9.54
C MET A 188 -11.08 -5.42 -8.40
N ASP A 189 -12.25 -5.99 -8.70
CA ASP A 189 -13.07 -6.72 -7.73
C ASP A 189 -12.33 -7.95 -7.18
N ARG A 190 -11.64 -8.70 -8.05
CA ARG A 190 -10.77 -9.81 -7.63
C ARG A 190 -9.66 -9.32 -6.70
N CYS A 191 -8.98 -8.23 -7.03
CA CYS A 191 -7.91 -7.68 -6.21
C CYS A 191 -8.43 -7.26 -4.82
N ARG A 192 -9.56 -6.55 -4.77
CA ARG A 192 -10.24 -6.13 -3.53
C ARG A 192 -10.65 -7.31 -2.64
N SER A 193 -10.99 -8.44 -3.24
CA SER A 193 -11.39 -9.65 -2.49
C SER A 193 -10.22 -10.41 -1.86
N LEU A 194 -8.97 -10.10 -2.21
CA LEU A 194 -7.81 -10.79 -1.68
C LEU A 194 -7.59 -10.42 -0.20
N PRO A 195 -7.45 -11.40 0.70
CA PRO A 195 -7.23 -11.10 2.10
C PRO A 195 -5.81 -10.59 2.34
N LEU A 196 -5.71 -9.56 3.17
CA LEU A 196 -4.43 -9.02 3.64
C LEU A 196 -3.99 -9.79 4.88
N LYS A 197 -3.20 -10.84 4.63
CA LYS A 197 -2.66 -11.71 5.69
C LYS A 197 -1.46 -11.07 6.39
N ALA A 198 -1.37 -11.29 7.69
CA ALA A 198 -0.25 -10.89 8.54
C ALA A 198 0.22 -12.02 9.45
N LYS A 199 1.49 -11.94 9.85
CA LYS A 199 2.08 -12.85 10.83
C LYS A 199 2.22 -12.15 12.16
N PHE A 200 1.72 -12.79 13.21
CA PHE A 200 1.92 -12.38 14.60
C PHE A 200 1.97 -13.62 15.50
N GLY A 201 3.18 -13.95 15.98
CA GLY A 201 3.43 -15.26 16.58
C GLY A 201 4.75 -15.41 17.34
N GLY A 202 5.51 -14.33 17.58
CA GLY A 202 6.79 -14.41 18.28
C GLY A 202 7.91 -15.01 17.42
N ALA A 203 9.06 -15.27 18.06
CA ALA A 203 10.34 -15.60 17.42
C ALA A 203 10.28 -16.69 16.34
N THR A 204 9.48 -17.75 16.55
CA THR A 204 9.35 -18.87 15.59
C THR A 204 7.90 -19.22 15.28
N GLY A 205 6.97 -18.28 15.49
CA GLY A 205 5.54 -18.47 15.15
C GLY A 205 4.71 -19.24 16.19
N ASN A 206 5.26 -19.50 17.38
CA ASN A 206 4.66 -20.37 18.40
C ASN A 206 4.23 -19.64 19.69
N LEU A 207 4.44 -18.32 19.78
CA LEU A 207 4.14 -17.50 20.96
C LEU A 207 4.81 -18.02 22.25
N ASN A 208 6.02 -18.59 22.13
CA ASN A 208 6.73 -19.24 23.23
C ASN A 208 6.97 -18.31 24.43
N ALA A 209 7.44 -17.09 24.17
CA ALA A 209 7.73 -16.09 25.20
C ALA A 209 6.45 -15.72 25.97
N HIS A 210 5.36 -15.47 25.22
CA HIS A 210 4.04 -15.21 25.80
C HIS A 210 3.55 -16.36 26.68
N LYS A 211 3.61 -17.59 26.17
CA LYS A 211 3.12 -18.79 26.87
C LYS A 211 3.91 -19.10 28.15
N VAL A 212 5.23 -18.90 28.14
CA VAL A 212 6.08 -19.12 29.33
C VAL A 212 5.78 -18.10 30.43
N CYS A 213 5.61 -16.82 30.06
CA CYS A 213 5.35 -15.75 31.02
C CYS A 213 3.91 -15.76 31.56
N TYR A 214 2.94 -16.11 30.71
CA TYR A 214 1.52 -16.13 31.05
C TYR A 214 0.86 -17.39 30.48
N PRO A 215 0.95 -18.52 31.20
CA PRO A 215 0.49 -19.81 30.68
C PRO A 215 -1.03 -19.92 30.55
N ASP A 216 -1.80 -19.15 31.33
CA ASP A 216 -3.26 -19.27 31.38
C ASP A 216 -3.99 -18.37 30.37
N ILE A 217 -3.27 -17.48 29.67
CA ILE A 217 -3.84 -16.63 28.62
C ILE A 217 -3.91 -17.41 27.30
N ASN A 218 -5.06 -17.33 26.62
CA ASN A 218 -5.21 -17.86 25.27
C ASN A 218 -4.54 -16.93 24.25
N TRP A 219 -3.23 -17.08 24.08
CA TRP A 219 -2.44 -16.23 23.19
C TRP A 219 -2.79 -16.38 21.71
N ILE A 220 -3.37 -17.51 21.30
CA ILE A 220 -3.82 -17.71 19.92
C ILE A 220 -5.01 -16.78 19.62
N GLU A 221 -5.99 -16.75 20.51
CA GLU A 221 -7.16 -15.87 20.43
C GLU A 221 -6.77 -14.41 20.58
N PHE A 222 -5.91 -14.08 21.55
CA PHE A 222 -5.35 -12.73 21.69
C PHE A 222 -4.71 -12.24 20.37
N ALA A 223 -3.91 -13.08 19.73
CA ALA A 223 -3.21 -12.71 18.49
C ALA A 223 -4.19 -12.59 17.31
N ASP A 224 -5.19 -13.46 17.21
CA ASP A 224 -6.24 -13.36 16.19
C ASP A 224 -7.03 -12.06 16.36
N ASP A 225 -7.44 -11.73 17.58
CA ASP A 225 -8.16 -10.49 17.91
C ASP A 225 -7.30 -9.27 17.61
N PHE A 226 -6.04 -9.25 18.08
CA PHE A 226 -5.11 -8.13 17.85
C PHE A 226 -4.97 -7.81 16.35
N VAL A 227 -4.71 -8.83 15.54
CA VAL A 227 -4.49 -8.63 14.11
C VAL A 227 -5.79 -8.23 13.40
N SER A 228 -6.94 -8.80 13.76
CA SER A 228 -8.21 -8.55 13.08
C SER A 228 -8.95 -7.30 13.55
N LEU A 229 -9.10 -7.10 14.86
CA LEU A 229 -9.91 -6.04 15.44
C LEU A 229 -9.13 -4.74 15.62
N GLN A 230 -7.85 -4.81 15.96
CA GLN A 230 -7.02 -3.61 16.16
C GLN A 230 -6.32 -3.17 14.87
N LEU A 231 -5.81 -4.12 14.08
CA LEU A 231 -5.04 -3.79 12.86
C LEU A 231 -5.83 -3.91 11.55
N GLY A 232 -7.02 -4.52 11.56
CA GLY A 232 -7.84 -4.69 10.36
C GLY A 232 -7.23 -5.65 9.33
N LEU A 233 -6.48 -6.65 9.79
CA LEU A 233 -5.79 -7.65 8.97
C LEU A 233 -6.23 -9.07 9.33
N ASP A 234 -5.87 -10.05 8.53
CA ASP A 234 -6.14 -11.45 8.83
C ASP A 234 -4.88 -12.18 9.35
N ARG A 235 -4.93 -12.81 10.52
CA ARG A 235 -3.77 -13.54 11.03
C ARG A 235 -3.56 -14.89 10.34
N SER A 236 -2.34 -15.12 9.83
CA SER A 236 -1.84 -16.46 9.53
C SER A 236 -1.40 -17.16 10.82
N ARG A 237 -2.08 -18.27 11.19
CA ARG A 237 -1.83 -18.97 12.46
C ARG A 237 -0.56 -19.82 12.50
N TYR A 238 -0.16 -20.39 11.36
CA TYR A 238 0.98 -21.30 11.27
C TYR A 238 2.07 -20.67 10.42
N THR A 239 3.06 -20.06 11.06
CA THR A 239 4.15 -19.35 10.38
C THR A 239 5.49 -19.76 10.98
N THR A 240 6.58 -19.42 10.30
CA THR A 240 7.90 -19.43 10.93
C THR A 240 8.11 -18.08 11.65
N GLN A 241 9.35 -17.57 11.66
CA GLN A 241 9.60 -16.20 12.08
C GLN A 241 8.91 -15.17 11.17
N ILE A 242 8.73 -15.49 9.89
CA ILE A 242 8.18 -14.59 8.86
C ILE A 242 6.78 -15.03 8.40
N ALA A 243 6.04 -14.09 7.79
CA ALA A 243 4.81 -14.37 7.05
C ALA A 243 5.06 -15.23 5.81
N HIS A 244 3.98 -15.81 5.27
CA HIS A 244 4.04 -16.65 4.07
C HIS A 244 4.37 -15.87 2.80
N TYR A 245 4.00 -14.59 2.75
CA TYR A 245 4.08 -13.71 1.57
C TYR A 245 3.23 -14.12 0.36
N ASP A 246 2.62 -15.31 0.36
CA ASP A 246 1.73 -15.79 -0.71
C ASP A 246 0.62 -14.79 -1.09
N HIS A 247 0.03 -14.12 -0.09
CA HIS A 247 -1.06 -13.18 -0.31
C HIS A 247 -0.57 -11.82 -0.84
N LEU A 248 0.64 -11.40 -0.47
CA LEU A 248 1.26 -10.23 -1.12
C LEU A 248 1.58 -10.54 -2.59
N ALA A 249 2.08 -11.74 -2.89
CA ALA A 249 2.28 -12.18 -4.26
C ALA A 249 0.95 -12.19 -5.05
N ALA A 250 -0.12 -12.72 -4.47
CA ALA A 250 -1.44 -12.71 -5.11
C ALA A 250 -1.96 -11.28 -5.40
N ILE A 251 -1.72 -10.32 -4.49
CA ILE A 251 -2.05 -8.90 -4.70
C ILE A 251 -1.23 -8.32 -5.85
N PHE A 252 0.08 -8.56 -5.87
CA PHE A 252 0.94 -8.07 -6.94
C PHE A 252 0.62 -8.70 -8.30
N ASP A 253 0.24 -9.98 -8.33
CA ASP A 253 -0.23 -10.63 -9.54
C ASP A 253 -1.56 -10.04 -10.01
N ALA A 254 -2.46 -9.65 -9.10
CA ALA A 254 -3.70 -8.97 -9.46
C ALA A 254 -3.43 -7.59 -10.07
N LEU A 255 -2.54 -6.80 -9.47
CA LEU A 255 -2.09 -5.52 -10.04
C LEU A 255 -1.38 -5.72 -11.39
N ALA A 256 -0.57 -6.76 -11.54
CA ALA A 256 0.08 -7.09 -12.81
C ALA A 256 -0.93 -7.43 -13.91
N ARG A 257 -2.02 -8.14 -13.59
CA ARG A 257 -3.12 -8.41 -14.54
C ARG A 257 -3.87 -7.14 -14.94
N ILE A 258 -4.13 -6.24 -13.99
CA ILE A 258 -4.70 -4.90 -14.28
C ILE A 258 -3.78 -4.13 -15.23
N ASN A 259 -2.48 -4.06 -14.91
CA ASN A 259 -1.49 -3.38 -15.75
C ASN A 259 -1.40 -3.99 -17.15
N THR A 260 -1.52 -5.31 -17.27
CA THR A 260 -1.53 -5.98 -18.58
C THR A 260 -2.73 -5.55 -19.43
N ILE A 261 -3.90 -5.35 -18.82
CA ILE A 261 -5.07 -4.80 -19.52
C ILE A 261 -4.83 -3.34 -19.93
N LEU A 262 -4.17 -2.55 -19.09
CA LEU A 262 -3.82 -1.16 -19.41
C LEU A 262 -2.78 -1.06 -20.53
N ILE A 263 -1.81 -1.97 -20.60
CA ILE A 263 -0.84 -2.06 -21.71
C ILE A 263 -1.55 -2.39 -23.03
N ASP A 264 -2.52 -3.30 -22.98
CA ASP A 264 -3.35 -3.63 -24.14
C ASP A 264 -4.15 -2.40 -24.61
N LEU A 265 -4.74 -1.66 -23.66
CA LEU A 265 -5.44 -0.40 -23.94
C LEU A 265 -4.52 0.65 -24.56
N THR A 266 -3.33 0.90 -23.99
CA THR A 266 -2.41 1.94 -24.49
C THR A 266 -1.98 1.65 -25.93
N ARG A 267 -1.72 0.38 -26.25
CA ARG A 267 -1.34 -0.07 -27.60
C ARG A 267 -2.46 0.07 -28.62
N ASP A 268 -3.68 -0.28 -28.24
CA ASP A 268 -4.84 -0.14 -29.10
C ASP A 268 -5.15 1.35 -29.36
N ILE A 269 -5.15 2.19 -28.32
CA ILE A 269 -5.36 3.64 -28.47
C ILE A 269 -4.25 4.27 -29.32
N TRP A 270 -2.99 3.89 -29.10
CA TRP A 270 -1.88 4.33 -29.94
C TRP A 270 -2.11 3.98 -31.41
N THR A 271 -2.58 2.76 -31.69
CA THR A 271 -2.88 2.29 -33.05
C THR A 271 -4.07 3.02 -33.65
N TYR A 272 -5.12 3.32 -32.87
CA TYR A 272 -6.25 4.13 -33.32
C TYR A 272 -5.84 5.57 -33.66
N ILE A 273 -4.93 6.16 -32.90
CA ILE A 273 -4.36 7.48 -33.19
C ILE A 273 -3.52 7.42 -34.48
N MET A 274 -2.70 6.38 -34.66
CA MET A 274 -1.93 6.15 -35.88
C MET A 274 -2.82 6.00 -37.13
N MET A 275 -3.98 5.34 -36.99
CA MET A 275 -4.98 5.18 -38.06
C MET A 275 -5.90 6.39 -38.23
N GLU A 276 -5.65 7.49 -37.50
CA GLU A 276 -6.46 8.72 -37.50
C GLU A 276 -7.92 8.54 -37.05
N TYR A 277 -8.23 7.46 -36.32
CA TYR A 277 -9.55 7.27 -35.70
C TYR A 277 -9.77 8.27 -34.57
N PHE A 278 -8.69 8.67 -33.90
CA PHE A 278 -8.69 9.75 -32.93
C PHE A 278 -7.79 10.90 -33.38
N LYS A 279 -8.22 12.12 -33.06
CA LYS A 279 -7.37 13.31 -33.04
C LYS A 279 -7.08 13.72 -31.60
N GLN A 280 -5.90 14.27 -31.38
CA GLN A 280 -5.44 14.71 -30.06
C GLN A 280 -5.68 16.21 -29.90
N LYS A 281 -6.21 16.62 -28.74
CA LYS A 281 -6.32 18.06 -28.40
C LYS A 281 -4.92 18.60 -28.15
N THR A 282 -4.59 19.75 -28.74
CA THR A 282 -3.30 20.41 -28.55
C THR A 282 -3.41 21.57 -27.57
N VAL A 283 -2.47 21.70 -26.65
CA VAL A 283 -2.34 22.91 -25.81
C VAL A 283 -1.46 23.93 -26.53
N ALA A 284 -1.84 25.20 -26.50
CA ALA A 284 -1.04 26.27 -27.12
C ALA A 284 0.38 26.28 -26.55
N ASN A 285 1.38 26.31 -27.44
CA ASN A 285 2.82 26.31 -27.16
C ASN A 285 3.46 24.95 -26.78
N GLU A 286 2.71 23.85 -26.79
CA GLU A 286 3.34 22.53 -26.74
C GLU A 286 4.04 22.20 -28.06
N VAL A 287 5.28 21.72 -27.96
CA VAL A 287 6.09 21.34 -29.12
C VAL A 287 6.04 19.82 -29.27
N GLY A 288 5.28 19.33 -30.25
CA GLY A 288 5.16 17.88 -30.47
C GLY A 288 6.39 17.24 -31.12
N SER A 289 7.28 18.02 -31.74
CA SER A 289 8.60 17.56 -32.19
C SER A 289 9.57 18.72 -32.34
N SER A 290 10.83 18.53 -31.96
CA SER A 290 11.90 19.52 -32.14
C SER A 290 12.23 19.84 -33.59
N ALA A 291 11.88 18.95 -34.54
CA ALA A 291 12.20 19.09 -35.96
C ALA A 291 10.95 19.16 -36.87
N MET A 292 9.81 18.67 -36.40
CA MET A 292 8.58 18.58 -37.20
C MET A 292 7.44 19.38 -36.54
N PRO A 293 7.23 20.65 -36.94
CA PRO A 293 6.27 21.54 -36.26
C PRO A 293 4.80 21.13 -36.39
N HIS A 294 4.48 20.20 -37.30
CA HIS A 294 3.13 19.67 -37.50
C HIS A 294 2.82 18.42 -36.66
N LYS A 295 3.81 17.86 -35.95
CA LYS A 295 3.62 16.60 -35.21
C LYS A 295 2.84 16.80 -33.91
N VAL A 296 1.92 15.87 -33.66
CA VAL A 296 1.25 15.66 -32.37
C VAL A 296 1.33 14.16 -32.08
N ASN A 297 2.07 13.75 -31.06
CA ASN A 297 2.34 12.33 -30.76
C ASN A 297 1.58 11.89 -29.49
N PRO A 298 1.15 10.62 -29.41
CA PRO A 298 0.46 10.06 -28.25
C PRO A 298 1.39 9.76 -27.06
N ILE A 299 2.22 10.73 -26.66
CA ILE A 299 3.31 10.55 -25.68
C ILE A 299 2.82 10.10 -24.30
N ASP A 300 1.59 10.43 -23.93
CA ASP A 300 1.02 10.04 -22.63
C ASP A 300 0.74 8.54 -22.58
N PHE A 301 0.20 7.96 -23.66
CA PHE A 301 -0.02 6.52 -23.76
C PHE A 301 1.30 5.75 -23.91
N GLU A 302 2.28 6.31 -24.62
CA GLU A 302 3.63 5.75 -24.73
C GLU A 302 4.34 5.76 -23.37
N ASN A 303 4.15 6.81 -22.55
CA ASN A 303 4.70 6.86 -21.20
C ASN A 303 3.99 5.92 -20.24
N ALA A 304 2.67 5.74 -20.37
CA ALA A 304 1.91 4.82 -19.54
C ALA A 304 2.18 3.34 -19.86
N GLU A 305 2.55 3.02 -21.11
CA GLU A 305 2.93 1.66 -21.51
C GLU A 305 4.26 1.21 -20.88
N GLY A 306 5.24 2.13 -20.77
CA GLY A 306 6.60 1.84 -20.33
C GLY A 306 6.79 1.82 -18.81
#